data_AF-A0A2D9ZZG5-F1
#
_entry.id   AF-A0A2D9ZZG5-F1
#
_cell.length_a   1.000
_cell.length_b   1.000
_cell.length_c   1.000
_cell.angle_alpha   90.00
_cell.angle_beta   90.00
_cell.angle_gamma   90.00
#
_symmetry.space_group_name_H-M   'P 1'
#
loop_
_entity.id
_entity.type
_entity.pdbx_description
1 polymer ?
#
loop_
_entity_poly.entity_id
_entity_poly.type
_entity_poly.pdbx_seq_one_letter_code
_entity_poly.pdbx_strand_id
1 'polypeptide(L)'
;MKMTNIAFPYLSIPDNLITKSHWIQAGSTSEAKTLIDNWDYQKDVRLIRTVRLSFSEIAEHLSIPEDELRLKICIQYGTGQGRLPRLWLGITSYDVDSTNQEVQPELFISGSKLSSRVFIETSVVLAAVPGNPGPLSPVNFGNIVWNESFDIKLEPDDSLFPVEAISFNSMFRGKLFQYAPWYLQFEPGSPQRDISNAVRLYINTDNSDFFESFIKKDSHIIQSVMASVIGQIVYYTIANNSFVDDKTQYGENTVGSYVLYWVEQYFPQSSIRNIRDMTELLDPGAFWATIYANMDKGLY
;
A
#
# COMPACT_ATOMS: atom_id res chain seq x y z
N MET A 1 1.69 -3.81 -9.41
CA MET A 1 1.14 -5.13 -9.80
C MET A 1 2.18 -6.18 -9.40
N LYS A 2 2.00 -6.84 -8.26
CA LYS A 2 2.90 -7.90 -7.78
C LYS A 2 2.31 -9.24 -8.19
N MET A 3 2.98 -9.97 -9.08
CA MET A 3 2.62 -11.35 -9.39
C MET A 3 3.00 -12.24 -8.20
N THR A 4 2.01 -12.81 -7.50
CA THR A 4 2.22 -13.94 -6.61
C THR A 4 2.58 -15.15 -7.49
N ASN A 5 3.85 -15.55 -7.48
CA ASN A 5 4.34 -16.65 -8.31
C ASN A 5 3.94 -18.00 -7.67
N ILE A 6 2.65 -18.33 -7.73
CA ILE A 6 2.11 -19.63 -7.33
C ILE A 6 2.20 -20.54 -8.56
N ALA A 7 3.07 -21.55 -8.51
CA ALA A 7 3.10 -22.58 -9.54
C ALA A 7 1.95 -23.56 -9.29
N PHE A 8 0.91 -23.50 -10.12
CA PHE A 8 -0.18 -24.47 -10.08
C PHE A 8 0.28 -25.79 -10.72
N PRO A 9 -0.21 -26.95 -10.24
CA PRO A 9 0.10 -28.26 -10.84
C PRO A 9 -0.64 -28.52 -12.16
N TYR A 10 -1.28 -27.49 -12.73
CA TYR A 10 -2.10 -27.50 -13.93
C TYR A 10 -1.95 -26.15 -14.68
N LEU A 11 -2.44 -26.10 -15.91
CA LEU A 11 -2.42 -24.91 -16.76
C LEU A 11 -3.25 -23.78 -16.13
N SER A 12 -2.65 -22.59 -16.02
CA SER A 12 -3.27 -21.34 -15.56
C SER A 12 -3.42 -20.37 -16.73
N ILE A 13 -4.49 -19.57 -16.74
CA ILE A 13 -4.73 -18.55 -17.76
C ILE A 13 -3.68 -17.46 -17.63
N PRO A 14 -2.97 -17.09 -18.72
CA PRO A 14 -2.04 -15.98 -18.72
C PRO A 14 -2.77 -14.63 -18.78
N ASP A 15 -2.18 -13.59 -18.19
CA ASP A 15 -2.79 -12.26 -18.03
C ASP A 15 -3.27 -11.63 -19.35
N ASN A 16 -2.62 -11.94 -20.47
CA ASN A 16 -2.98 -11.39 -21.78
C ASN A 16 -4.32 -11.89 -22.32
N LEU A 17 -4.88 -12.98 -21.77
CA LEU A 17 -6.20 -13.50 -22.15
C LEU A 17 -7.35 -12.90 -21.30
N ILE A 18 -7.02 -12.00 -20.36
CA ILE A 18 -7.99 -11.33 -19.50
C ILE A 18 -7.82 -9.81 -19.65
N THR A 19 -8.76 -9.19 -20.36
CA THR A 19 -8.86 -7.74 -20.44
C THR A 19 -9.65 -7.20 -19.26
N LYS A 20 -9.11 -6.20 -18.56
CA LYS A 20 -9.71 -5.62 -17.37
C LYS A 20 -9.59 -4.10 -17.37
N SER A 21 -10.66 -3.41 -17.02
CA SER A 21 -10.57 -1.99 -16.67
C SER A 21 -10.00 -1.84 -15.26
N HIS A 22 -9.52 -0.64 -14.93
CA HIS A 22 -9.34 -0.26 -13.54
C HIS A 22 -10.69 -0.27 -12.80
N TRP A 23 -10.64 -0.43 -11.48
CA TRP A 23 -11.81 -0.17 -10.64
C TRP A 23 -12.13 1.32 -10.65
N ILE A 24 -13.41 1.67 -10.74
CA ILE A 24 -13.92 3.04 -10.78
C ILE A 24 -14.98 3.19 -9.70
N GLN A 25 -14.96 4.30 -8.96
CA GLN A 25 -16.05 4.65 -8.06
C GLN A 25 -17.31 4.99 -8.89
N ALA A 26 -18.44 4.36 -8.63
CA ALA A 26 -19.68 4.62 -9.36
C ALA A 26 -20.07 6.10 -9.30
N GLY A 27 -20.31 6.71 -10.47
CA GLY A 27 -20.58 8.16 -10.60
C GLY A 27 -19.33 9.03 -10.75
N SER A 28 -18.13 8.46 -10.69
CA SER A 28 -16.88 9.08 -11.08
C SER A 28 -16.46 8.64 -12.49
N THR A 29 -15.77 9.51 -13.21
CA THR A 29 -15.07 9.18 -14.46
C THR A 29 -13.59 8.87 -14.25
N SER A 30 -13.07 9.11 -13.04
CA SER A 30 -11.69 8.85 -12.67
C SER A 30 -11.54 7.44 -12.11
N GLU A 31 -10.48 6.74 -12.52
CA GLU A 31 -10.05 5.49 -11.91
C GLU A 31 -9.96 5.67 -10.38
N ALA A 32 -10.34 4.63 -9.62
CA ALA A 32 -10.11 4.57 -8.20
C ALA A 32 -8.59 4.53 -7.95
N LYS A 33 -7.97 5.70 -7.88
CA LYS A 33 -6.59 5.88 -7.41
C LYS A 33 -6.65 6.13 -5.92
N THR A 34 -5.94 5.31 -5.16
CA THR A 34 -5.35 5.39 -3.80
C THR A 34 -5.90 6.34 -2.70
N LEU A 35 -6.94 7.14 -2.93
CA LEU A 35 -7.50 8.08 -1.97
C LEU A 35 -8.92 8.47 -2.43
N ILE A 36 -9.92 8.36 -1.56
CA ILE A 36 -11.24 8.96 -1.81
C ILE A 36 -11.19 10.38 -1.26
N ASP A 37 -11.33 11.39 -2.12
CA ASP A 37 -11.39 12.79 -1.70
C ASP A 37 -12.51 13.01 -0.67
N ASN A 38 -12.18 13.60 0.48
CA ASN A 38 -13.07 13.83 1.62
C ASN A 38 -13.70 12.54 2.20
N TRP A 39 -12.95 11.44 2.33
CA TRP A 39 -13.43 10.22 2.97
C TRP A 39 -13.96 10.47 4.40
N ASP A 40 -15.13 9.90 4.71
CA ASP A 40 -15.75 9.87 6.05
C ASP A 40 -16.38 8.48 6.22
N TYR A 41 -16.37 7.94 7.44
CA TYR A 41 -16.95 6.64 7.82
C TYR A 41 -18.46 6.51 7.52
N GLN A 42 -19.11 7.59 7.14
CA GLN A 42 -20.51 7.60 6.69
C GLN A 42 -20.69 7.45 5.17
N LYS A 43 -19.60 7.47 4.38
CA LYS A 43 -19.68 7.35 2.91
C LYS A 43 -19.59 5.90 2.48
N ASP A 44 -20.56 5.44 1.69
CA ASP A 44 -20.48 4.11 1.10
C ASP A 44 -19.54 4.09 -0.12
N VAL A 45 -18.84 2.97 -0.31
CA VAL A 45 -17.96 2.73 -1.45
C VAL A 45 -18.67 1.85 -2.45
N ARG A 46 -18.80 2.36 -3.69
CA ARG A 46 -19.40 1.61 -4.80
C ARG A 46 -18.39 1.52 -5.93
N LEU A 47 -17.87 0.33 -6.19
CA LEU A 47 -16.80 0.12 -7.17
C LEU A 47 -17.31 -0.72 -8.32
N ILE A 48 -16.93 -0.32 -9.53
CA ILE A 48 -17.31 -0.99 -10.78
C ILE A 48 -16.04 -1.24 -11.59
N ARG A 49 -15.95 -2.39 -12.26
CA ARG A 49 -14.99 -2.62 -13.34
C ARG A 49 -15.63 -3.42 -14.46
N THR A 50 -14.97 -3.49 -15.59
CA THR A 50 -15.27 -4.44 -16.66
C THR A 50 -14.18 -5.51 -16.72
N VAL A 51 -14.57 -6.77 -16.87
CA VAL A 51 -13.66 -7.89 -17.11
C VAL A 51 -14.15 -8.65 -18.33
N ARG A 52 -13.27 -8.86 -19.31
CA ARG A 52 -13.54 -9.61 -20.53
C ARG A 52 -12.49 -10.72 -20.69
N LEU A 53 -12.96 -11.92 -21.02
CA LEU A 53 -12.15 -13.11 -21.25
C LEU A 53 -12.09 -13.41 -22.75
N SER A 54 -10.90 -13.71 -23.28
CA SER A 54 -10.77 -14.31 -24.62
C SER A 54 -11.13 -15.79 -24.55
N PHE A 55 -12.43 -16.12 -24.50
CA PHE A 55 -12.90 -17.43 -24.04
C PHE A 55 -12.38 -18.62 -24.87
N SER A 56 -12.44 -18.54 -26.20
CA SER A 56 -11.93 -19.60 -27.08
C SER A 56 -10.42 -19.82 -26.92
N GLU A 57 -9.64 -18.74 -26.80
CA GLU A 57 -8.19 -18.82 -26.55
C GLU A 57 -7.89 -19.42 -25.16
N ILE A 58 -8.74 -19.13 -24.16
CA ILE A 58 -8.63 -19.73 -22.83
C ILE A 58 -8.93 -21.23 -22.88
N ALA A 59 -9.97 -21.65 -23.61
CA ALA A 59 -10.32 -23.06 -23.78
C ALA A 59 -9.16 -23.84 -24.41
N GLU A 60 -8.59 -23.30 -25.49
CA GLU A 60 -7.40 -23.85 -26.13
C GLU A 60 -6.21 -23.90 -25.16
N HIS A 61 -5.92 -22.80 -24.46
CA HIS A 61 -4.80 -22.70 -23.52
C HIS A 61 -4.92 -23.68 -22.35
N LEU A 62 -6.11 -23.84 -21.78
CA LEU A 62 -6.37 -24.78 -20.69
C LEU A 62 -6.51 -26.22 -21.18
N SER A 63 -6.48 -26.46 -22.50
CA SER A 63 -6.71 -27.77 -23.12
C SER A 63 -8.06 -28.39 -22.70
N ILE A 64 -9.12 -27.57 -22.64
CA ILE A 64 -10.48 -28.00 -22.33
C ILE A 64 -11.36 -27.66 -23.54
N PRO A 65 -12.20 -28.58 -24.06
CA PRO A 65 -13.15 -28.27 -25.12
C PRO A 65 -14.03 -27.07 -24.77
N GLU A 66 -14.22 -26.13 -25.71
CA GLU A 66 -14.93 -24.87 -25.44
C GLU A 66 -16.37 -25.10 -24.94
N ASP A 67 -17.03 -26.14 -25.44
CA ASP A 67 -18.39 -26.54 -25.05
C ASP A 67 -18.46 -27.16 -23.64
N GLU A 68 -17.34 -27.64 -23.12
CA GLU A 68 -17.20 -28.17 -21.75
C GLU A 68 -16.67 -27.13 -20.75
N LEU A 69 -15.97 -26.10 -21.23
CA LEU A 69 -15.39 -25.08 -20.36
C LEU A 69 -16.50 -24.27 -19.67
N ARG A 70 -16.50 -24.25 -18.34
CA ARG A 70 -17.36 -23.37 -17.53
C ARG A 70 -16.48 -22.63 -16.54
N LEU A 71 -16.53 -21.31 -16.55
CA LEU A 71 -15.73 -20.46 -15.69
C LEU A 71 -16.62 -19.58 -14.81
N LYS A 72 -16.11 -19.22 -13.64
CA LYS A 72 -16.66 -18.15 -12.83
C LYS A 72 -15.58 -17.11 -12.54
N ILE A 73 -15.95 -15.84 -12.65
CA ILE A 73 -15.17 -14.75 -12.07
C ILE A 73 -15.70 -14.54 -10.66
N CYS A 74 -14.86 -14.80 -9.67
CA CYS A 74 -15.14 -14.58 -8.25
C CYS A 74 -14.42 -13.31 -7.79
N ILE A 75 -15.14 -12.44 -7.07
CA ILE A 75 -14.57 -11.25 -6.46
C ILE A 75 -14.81 -11.31 -4.96
N GLN A 76 -13.72 -11.50 -4.23
CA GLN A 76 -13.73 -11.45 -2.78
C GLN A 76 -13.23 -10.08 -2.34
N TYR A 77 -13.87 -9.49 -1.33
CA TYR A 77 -13.45 -8.19 -0.83
C TYR A 77 -13.49 -8.11 0.69
N GLY A 78 -12.54 -7.35 1.23
CA GLY A 78 -12.33 -7.22 2.66
C GLY A 78 -11.72 -5.87 3.03
N THR A 79 -11.50 -5.66 4.31
CA THR A 79 -10.96 -4.41 4.85
C THR A 79 -10.01 -4.66 6.02
N GLY A 80 -9.14 -3.69 6.29
CA GLY A 80 -8.23 -3.71 7.42
C GLY A 80 -7.16 -2.61 7.33
N GLN A 81 -6.33 -2.52 8.36
CA GLN A 81 -5.25 -1.53 8.45
C GLN A 81 -3.89 -2.04 7.97
N GLY A 82 -3.75 -3.35 7.74
CA GLY A 82 -2.48 -4.00 7.45
C GLY A 82 -2.20 -4.23 5.96
N ARG A 83 -1.44 -5.30 5.67
CA ARG A 83 -1.18 -5.80 4.31
C ARG A 83 -2.16 -6.87 3.85
N LEU A 84 -2.94 -7.40 4.77
CA LEU A 84 -3.97 -8.40 4.53
C LEU A 84 -5.29 -7.89 5.11
N PRO A 85 -6.43 -8.29 4.55
CA PRO A 85 -7.73 -7.97 5.13
C PRO A 85 -7.82 -8.58 6.54
N ARG A 86 -8.20 -7.75 7.51
CA ARG A 86 -8.56 -8.22 8.85
C ARG A 86 -9.93 -8.91 8.81
N LEU A 87 -10.81 -8.43 7.94
CA LEU A 87 -12.17 -8.93 7.79
C LEU A 87 -12.52 -9.04 6.30
N TRP A 88 -12.95 -10.23 5.89
CA TRP A 88 -13.61 -10.43 4.60
C TRP A 88 -15.09 -10.03 4.73
N LEU A 89 -15.53 -9.15 3.85
CA LEU A 89 -16.87 -8.56 3.90
C LEU A 89 -17.85 -9.28 2.97
N GLY A 90 -17.35 -9.88 1.88
CA GLY A 90 -18.18 -10.65 0.98
C GLY A 90 -17.44 -11.27 -0.19
N ILE A 91 -18.20 -12.05 -0.95
CA ILE A 91 -17.80 -12.63 -2.24
C ILE A 91 -18.97 -12.47 -3.22
N THR A 92 -18.67 -12.07 -4.45
CA THR A 92 -19.60 -12.11 -5.58
C THR A 92 -19.03 -12.98 -6.68
N SER A 93 -19.89 -13.59 -7.50
CA SER A 93 -19.45 -14.45 -8.60
C SER A 93 -20.30 -14.24 -9.84
N TYR A 94 -19.66 -14.31 -11.01
CA TYR A 94 -20.29 -14.13 -12.31
C TYR A 94 -19.95 -15.33 -13.21
N ASP A 95 -20.96 -15.94 -13.81
CA ASP A 95 -20.78 -17.02 -14.78
C ASP A 95 -20.22 -16.47 -16.10
N VAL A 96 -19.22 -17.16 -16.63
CA VAL A 96 -18.58 -16.85 -17.91
C VAL A 96 -18.54 -18.10 -18.77
N ASP A 97 -19.08 -17.96 -19.97
CA ASP A 97 -19.08 -19.00 -21.00
C ASP A 97 -18.84 -18.39 -22.39
N SER A 98 -18.92 -19.21 -23.44
CA SER A 98 -18.70 -18.78 -24.82
C SER A 98 -19.70 -17.71 -25.29
N THR A 99 -20.87 -17.59 -24.67
CA THR A 99 -21.91 -16.62 -25.01
C THR A 99 -21.85 -15.35 -24.15
N ASN A 100 -21.30 -15.43 -22.94
CA ASN A 100 -21.18 -14.31 -22.00
C ASN A 100 -19.73 -14.16 -21.51
N GLN A 101 -18.89 -13.54 -22.34
CA GLN A 101 -17.44 -13.42 -22.12
C GLN A 101 -17.03 -12.15 -21.37
N GLU A 102 -17.98 -11.25 -21.13
CA GLU A 102 -17.77 -9.97 -20.46
C GLU A 102 -18.71 -9.84 -19.27
N VAL A 103 -18.16 -9.42 -18.13
CA VAL A 103 -18.93 -9.11 -16.93
C VAL A 103 -18.56 -7.73 -16.44
N GLN A 104 -19.51 -7.09 -15.77
CA GLN A 104 -19.29 -5.80 -15.12
C GLN A 104 -19.53 -5.94 -13.62
N PRO A 105 -18.51 -6.37 -12.85
CA PRO A 105 -18.68 -6.57 -11.44
C PRO A 105 -18.90 -5.25 -10.71
N GLU A 106 -19.80 -5.30 -9.74
CA GLU A 106 -20.16 -4.17 -8.89
C GLU A 106 -20.04 -4.56 -7.43
N LEU A 107 -19.28 -3.78 -6.67
CA LEU A 107 -19.13 -3.94 -5.22
C LEU A 107 -19.79 -2.76 -4.52
N PHE A 108 -20.62 -3.07 -3.52
CA PHE A 108 -21.15 -2.09 -2.60
C PHE A 108 -20.66 -2.40 -1.19
N ILE A 109 -19.92 -1.47 -0.59
CA ILE A 109 -19.32 -1.63 0.73
C ILE A 109 -19.79 -0.46 1.60
N SER A 110 -20.49 -0.78 2.69
CA SER A 110 -20.98 0.26 3.58
C SER A 110 -19.81 0.94 4.31
N GLY A 111 -19.83 2.28 4.36
CA GLY A 111 -18.86 3.11 5.07
C GLY A 111 -18.62 2.65 6.50
N SER A 112 -19.70 2.28 7.20
CA SER A 112 -19.68 1.79 8.58
C SER A 112 -18.87 0.51 8.82
N LYS A 113 -18.62 -0.26 7.76
CA LYS A 113 -17.84 -1.51 7.81
C LYS A 113 -16.39 -1.32 7.36
N LEU A 114 -16.05 -0.15 6.82
CA LEU A 114 -14.76 0.13 6.23
C LEU A 114 -13.75 0.58 7.29
N SER A 115 -12.51 0.15 7.10
CA SER A 115 -11.33 0.62 7.82
C SER A 115 -10.46 1.45 6.86
N SER A 116 -9.14 1.50 7.07
CA SER A 116 -8.25 2.35 6.27
C SER A 116 -7.97 1.84 4.85
N ARG A 117 -8.27 0.56 4.55
CA ARG A 117 -8.06 -0.05 3.23
C ARG A 117 -9.19 -0.99 2.83
N VAL A 118 -9.41 -1.13 1.52
CA VAL A 118 -10.21 -2.17 0.88
C VAL A 118 -9.28 -3.09 0.12
N PHE A 119 -9.41 -4.39 0.35
CA PHE A 119 -8.73 -5.44 -0.40
C PHE A 119 -9.73 -6.10 -1.31
N ILE A 120 -9.37 -6.30 -2.58
CA ILE A 120 -10.20 -6.93 -3.60
C ILE A 120 -9.36 -8.01 -4.27
N GLU A 121 -9.80 -9.25 -4.17
CA GLU A 121 -9.22 -10.38 -4.88
C GLU A 121 -10.17 -10.78 -6.00
N THR A 122 -9.69 -10.75 -7.24
CA THR A 122 -10.43 -11.26 -8.40
C THR A 122 -9.79 -12.58 -8.81
N SER A 123 -10.59 -13.63 -8.93
CA SER A 123 -10.13 -14.95 -9.36
C SER A 123 -11.01 -15.49 -10.47
N VAL A 124 -10.42 -16.17 -11.45
CA VAL A 124 -11.15 -17.02 -12.40
C VAL A 124 -11.03 -18.45 -11.90
N VAL A 125 -12.16 -19.12 -11.72
CA VAL A 125 -12.23 -20.49 -11.25
C VAL A 125 -12.95 -21.40 -12.23
N LEU A 126 -12.54 -22.66 -12.27
CA LEU A 126 -13.24 -23.71 -13.00
C LEU A 126 -14.58 -24.02 -12.32
N ALA A 127 -15.69 -23.85 -13.04
CA ALA A 127 -17.06 -23.98 -12.53
C ALA A 127 -17.73 -25.32 -12.90
N ALA A 128 -17.07 -26.17 -13.67
CA ALA A 128 -17.49 -27.54 -13.94
C ALA A 128 -16.27 -28.44 -14.19
N VAL A 129 -16.38 -29.73 -13.86
CA VAL A 129 -15.35 -30.71 -14.20
C VAL A 129 -15.46 -31.04 -15.70
N PRO A 130 -14.41 -30.83 -16.51
CA PRO A 130 -14.43 -31.18 -17.93
C PRO A 130 -14.51 -32.70 -18.12
N GLY A 131 -15.23 -33.14 -19.15
CA GLY A 131 -15.38 -34.55 -19.49
C GLY A 131 -14.17 -35.10 -20.23
N ASN A 132 -13.51 -34.28 -21.06
CA ASN A 132 -12.35 -34.66 -21.84
C ASN A 132 -11.18 -33.65 -21.73
N PRO A 133 -10.61 -33.47 -20.53
CA PRO A 133 -9.48 -32.56 -20.32
C PRO A 133 -8.17 -33.08 -20.93
N GLY A 134 -7.29 -32.15 -21.31
CA GLY A 134 -5.90 -32.44 -21.62
C GLY A 134 -5.07 -32.85 -20.39
N PRO A 135 -3.85 -33.37 -20.58
CA PRO A 135 -3.03 -33.94 -19.49
C PRO A 135 -2.66 -32.98 -18.36
N LEU A 136 -2.60 -31.67 -18.64
CA LEU A 136 -2.26 -30.62 -17.68
C LEU A 136 -3.44 -29.68 -17.40
N SER A 137 -4.65 -30.01 -17.85
CA SER A 137 -5.82 -29.18 -17.61
C SER A 137 -6.20 -29.17 -16.13
N PRO A 138 -6.80 -28.08 -15.64
CA PRO A 138 -7.48 -28.08 -14.34
C PRO A 138 -8.68 -29.03 -14.41
N VAL A 139 -8.83 -29.91 -13.41
CA VAL A 139 -9.88 -30.95 -13.42
C VAL A 139 -10.79 -30.93 -12.21
N ASN A 140 -10.49 -30.13 -11.18
CA ASN A 140 -11.34 -30.04 -10.01
C ASN A 140 -12.18 -28.77 -10.05
N PHE A 141 -13.47 -28.93 -9.76
CA PHE A 141 -14.35 -27.79 -9.49
C PHE A 141 -13.72 -26.86 -8.45
N GLY A 142 -13.71 -25.56 -8.75
CA GLY A 142 -13.11 -24.53 -7.91
C GLY A 142 -11.61 -24.35 -8.06
N ASN A 143 -10.92 -25.08 -8.95
CA ASN A 143 -9.53 -24.77 -9.28
C ASN A 143 -9.42 -23.32 -9.78
N ILE A 144 -8.60 -22.53 -9.08
CA ILE A 144 -8.25 -21.18 -9.47
C ILE A 144 -7.28 -21.31 -10.65
N VAL A 145 -7.69 -20.79 -11.80
CA VAL A 145 -6.89 -20.80 -13.03
C VAL A 145 -6.29 -19.44 -13.32
N TRP A 146 -6.71 -18.40 -12.59
CA TRP A 146 -6.10 -17.08 -12.61
C TRP A 146 -6.53 -16.29 -11.37
N ASN A 147 -5.66 -15.41 -10.86
CA ASN A 147 -6.02 -14.47 -9.82
C ASN A 147 -5.26 -13.15 -9.92
N GLU A 148 -5.84 -12.12 -9.33
CA GLU A 148 -5.14 -10.89 -9.00
C GLU A 148 -5.65 -10.32 -7.68
N SER A 149 -4.79 -9.51 -7.06
CA SER A 149 -5.14 -8.71 -5.90
C SER A 149 -5.04 -7.24 -6.26
N PHE A 150 -6.02 -6.46 -5.81
CA PHE A 150 -6.07 -5.02 -5.91
C PHE A 150 -6.43 -4.44 -4.54
N ASP A 151 -5.72 -3.40 -4.12
CA ASP A 151 -6.00 -2.72 -2.85
C ASP A 151 -6.24 -1.23 -3.07
N ILE A 152 -7.22 -0.70 -2.34
CA ILE A 152 -7.58 0.71 -2.33
C ILE A 152 -7.33 1.23 -0.91
N LYS A 153 -6.52 2.26 -0.78
CA LYS A 153 -6.41 3.00 0.49
C LYS A 153 -7.56 4.00 0.57
N LEU A 154 -8.28 4.00 1.69
CA LEU A 154 -9.39 4.89 1.96
C LEU A 154 -8.97 6.11 2.79
N GLU A 155 -7.99 5.90 3.66
CA GLU A 155 -7.37 6.95 4.48
C GLU A 155 -5.93 7.21 3.97
N PRO A 156 -5.47 8.48 3.97
CA PRO A 156 -4.03 8.75 3.89
C PRO A 156 -3.35 8.04 5.06
N ASP A 157 -2.17 7.44 4.85
CA ASP A 157 -1.49 6.58 5.81
C ASP A 157 -1.62 7.14 7.25
N ASP A 158 -2.22 6.34 8.14
CA ASP A 158 -2.25 6.59 9.57
C ASP A 158 -0.82 6.39 10.10
N SER A 159 0.03 7.39 9.84
CA SER A 159 1.47 7.46 10.07
C SER A 159 2.32 6.38 9.37
N LEU A 160 3.39 6.82 8.69
CA LEU A 160 4.39 5.93 8.04
C LEU A 160 5.04 4.95 9.01
N PHE A 161 4.99 5.24 10.30
CA PHE A 161 5.57 4.45 11.38
C PHE A 161 4.76 4.65 12.67
N PRO A 162 4.85 3.70 13.63
CA PRO A 162 4.13 3.81 14.89
C PRO A 162 4.50 5.08 15.68
N VAL A 163 3.46 5.75 16.22
CA VAL A 163 3.59 6.84 17.19
C VAL A 163 2.99 6.38 18.53
N GLU A 164 3.77 6.41 19.60
CA GLU A 164 3.34 5.95 20.93
C GLU A 164 3.48 7.06 21.98
N ALA A 165 2.42 7.27 22.77
CA ALA A 165 2.43 8.16 23.92
C ALA A 165 2.80 7.37 25.19
N ILE A 166 3.92 7.74 25.83
CA ILE A 166 4.45 7.05 27.02
C ILE A 166 5.06 8.04 28.02
N SER A 167 5.15 7.64 29.29
CA SER A 167 5.88 8.40 30.32
C SER A 167 7.38 8.14 30.20
N PHE A 168 8.17 9.15 29.83
CA PHE A 168 9.62 9.03 29.70
C PHE A 168 10.31 8.92 31.07
N ASN A 169 9.76 9.54 32.11
CA ASN A 169 10.22 9.41 33.49
C ASN A 169 10.13 7.97 34.01
N SER A 170 9.19 7.19 33.47
CA SER A 170 9.04 5.77 33.74
C SER A 170 9.94 4.94 32.82
N MET A 171 9.79 5.06 31.50
CA MET A 171 10.43 4.17 30.52
C MET A 171 11.92 4.46 30.27
N PHE A 172 12.33 5.73 30.38
CA PHE A 172 13.68 6.20 30.04
C PHE A 172 14.40 6.84 31.23
N ARG A 173 14.06 6.41 32.45
CA ARG A 173 14.68 6.94 33.68
C ARG A 173 16.22 6.86 33.63
N GLY A 174 16.87 7.99 33.90
CA GLY A 174 18.33 8.11 33.90
C GLY A 174 18.97 8.23 32.51
N LYS A 175 18.19 8.28 31.43
CA LYS A 175 18.68 8.59 30.09
C LYS A 175 18.78 10.09 29.88
N LEU A 176 19.73 10.53 29.03
CA LEU A 176 19.95 11.95 28.73
C LEU A 176 18.74 12.64 28.08
N PHE A 177 17.90 11.86 27.39
CA PHE A 177 16.69 12.35 26.72
C PHE A 177 15.41 12.14 27.56
N GLN A 178 15.52 11.81 28.86
CA GLN A 178 14.37 11.56 29.73
C GLN A 178 13.35 12.72 29.75
N TYR A 179 13.81 13.95 29.59
CA TYR A 179 12.96 15.15 29.62
C TYR A 179 12.63 15.70 28.24
N ALA A 180 13.00 14.99 27.15
CA ALA A 180 12.67 15.40 25.80
C ALA A 180 11.14 15.33 25.56
N PRO A 181 10.57 16.22 24.75
CA PRO A 181 9.14 16.19 24.41
C PRO A 181 8.75 14.96 23.56
N TRP A 182 9.71 14.45 22.79
CA TRP A 182 9.58 13.26 21.97
C TRP A 182 10.95 12.62 21.74
N TYR A 183 10.94 11.37 21.28
CA TYR A 183 12.15 10.61 20.94
C TYR A 183 11.89 9.74 19.72
N LEU A 184 12.77 9.82 18.72
CA LEU A 184 12.74 8.96 17.55
C LEU A 184 13.68 7.78 17.76
N GLN A 185 13.12 6.57 17.77
CA GLN A 185 13.90 5.34 17.66
C GLN A 185 13.97 4.95 16.18
N PHE A 186 15.18 4.89 15.65
CA PHE A 186 15.43 4.57 14.25
C PHE A 186 16.80 3.89 14.07
N GLU A 187 16.87 2.92 13.16
CA GLU A 187 18.09 2.22 12.76
C GLU A 187 18.60 2.70 11.37
N PRO A 188 19.54 3.65 11.30
CA PRO A 188 20.00 4.24 10.03
C PRO A 188 20.82 3.29 9.15
N GLY A 189 21.37 2.22 9.74
CA GLY A 189 22.19 1.24 9.02
C GLY A 189 21.41 0.25 8.16
N SER A 190 20.09 0.35 8.08
CA SER A 190 19.24 -0.69 7.46
C SER A 190 18.15 -0.11 6.54
N PRO A 191 18.53 0.59 5.45
CA PRO A 191 17.58 1.22 4.55
C PRO A 191 16.64 0.22 3.84
N GLN A 192 16.98 -1.07 3.79
CA GLN A 192 16.15 -2.13 3.20
C GLN A 192 15.04 -2.61 4.14
N ARG A 193 15.05 -2.21 5.42
CA ARG A 193 13.98 -2.60 6.36
C ARG A 193 12.73 -1.78 6.11
N ASP A 194 11.60 -2.41 6.41
CA ASP A 194 10.28 -1.81 6.39
C ASP A 194 10.22 -0.61 7.35
N ILE A 195 9.76 0.55 6.89
CA ILE A 195 9.73 1.78 7.68
C ILE A 195 8.86 1.63 8.94
N SER A 196 7.78 0.84 8.87
CA SER A 196 6.86 0.62 9.99
C SER A 196 7.49 -0.18 11.13
N ASN A 197 8.58 -0.90 10.85
CA ASN A 197 9.33 -1.69 11.82
C ASN A 197 10.67 -1.05 12.21
N ALA A 198 11.25 -0.26 11.31
CA ALA A 198 12.56 0.36 11.49
C ALA A 198 12.49 1.71 12.21
N VAL A 199 11.32 2.34 12.22
CA VAL A 199 11.09 3.66 12.81
C VAL A 199 9.99 3.57 13.85
N ARG A 200 10.16 4.28 14.97
CA ARG A 200 9.13 4.49 15.97
C ARG A 200 9.30 5.85 16.63
N LEU A 201 8.21 6.60 16.71
CA LEU A 201 8.18 7.88 17.37
C LEU A 201 7.52 7.74 18.74
N TYR A 202 8.21 8.14 19.79
CA TYR A 202 7.67 8.21 21.14
C TYR A 202 7.37 9.66 21.51
N ILE A 203 6.18 9.91 22.05
CA ILE A 203 5.74 11.20 22.57
C ILE A 203 5.70 11.12 24.09
N ASN A 204 6.31 12.11 24.75
CA ASN A 204 6.44 12.11 26.20
C ASN A 204 5.18 12.64 26.88
N THR A 205 4.45 11.79 27.59
CA THR A 205 3.24 12.18 28.34
C THR A 205 3.55 13.01 29.58
N ASP A 206 4.80 13.00 30.06
CA ASP A 206 5.21 13.80 31.22
C ASP A 206 5.43 15.29 30.85
N ASN A 207 5.48 15.62 29.56
CA ASN A 207 5.50 16.99 29.07
C ASN A 207 4.09 17.39 28.64
N SER A 208 3.25 17.77 29.62
CA SER A 208 1.79 17.94 29.44
C SER A 208 1.44 18.93 28.34
N ASP A 209 2.06 20.11 28.32
CA ASP A 209 1.71 21.19 27.38
C ASP A 209 2.02 20.79 25.93
N PHE A 210 3.18 20.16 25.72
CA PHE A 210 3.55 19.62 24.41
C PHE A 210 2.63 18.46 24.02
N PHE A 211 2.41 17.51 24.92
CA PHE A 211 1.59 16.33 24.65
C PHE A 211 0.16 16.71 24.29
N GLU A 212 -0.46 17.64 25.04
CA GLU A 212 -1.79 18.14 24.72
C GLU A 212 -1.84 18.82 23.35
N SER A 213 -0.84 19.64 23.02
CA SER A 213 -0.78 20.34 21.73
C SER A 213 -0.61 19.35 20.57
N PHE A 214 0.20 18.31 20.77
CA PHE A 214 0.38 17.23 19.80
C PHE A 214 -0.91 16.43 19.59
N ILE A 215 -1.60 16.04 20.66
CA ILE A 215 -2.88 15.28 20.58
C ILE A 215 -4.00 16.12 19.95
N LYS A 216 -4.02 17.43 20.21
CA LYS A 216 -4.95 18.38 19.56
C LYS A 216 -4.61 18.62 18.08
N LYS A 217 -3.55 17.98 17.56
CA LYS A 217 -3.03 18.15 16.20
C LYS A 217 -2.75 19.61 15.86
N ASP A 218 -2.15 20.34 16.80
CA ASP A 218 -1.65 21.69 16.54
C ASP A 218 -0.72 21.66 15.32
N SER A 219 -1.05 22.42 14.28
CA SER A 219 -0.39 22.33 12.98
C SER A 219 1.10 22.62 13.07
N HIS A 220 1.50 23.60 13.88
CA HIS A 220 2.91 23.97 14.04
C HIS A 220 3.69 22.94 14.83
N ILE A 221 3.09 22.35 15.86
CA ILE A 221 3.71 21.26 16.63
C ILE A 221 3.87 20.01 15.74
N ILE A 222 2.82 19.59 15.04
CA ILE A 222 2.88 18.43 14.14
C ILE A 222 3.91 18.66 13.04
N GLN A 223 3.86 19.80 12.35
CA GLN A 223 4.83 20.17 11.33
C GLN A 223 6.26 20.13 11.87
N SER A 224 6.49 20.69 13.06
CA SER A 224 7.83 20.76 13.65
C SER A 224 8.38 19.39 14.02
N VAL A 225 7.54 18.53 14.60
CA VAL A 225 7.92 17.16 14.94
C VAL A 225 8.20 16.37 13.67
N MET A 226 7.30 16.41 12.70
CA MET A 226 7.43 15.59 11.50
C MET A 226 8.57 16.04 10.59
N ALA A 227 8.79 17.35 10.44
CA ALA A 227 9.97 17.88 9.76
C ALA A 227 11.27 17.41 10.44
N SER A 228 11.32 17.42 11.77
CA SER A 228 12.48 16.92 12.50
C SER A 228 12.68 15.41 12.32
N VAL A 229 11.61 14.61 12.37
CA VAL A 229 11.67 13.16 12.18
C VAL A 229 12.12 12.79 10.77
N ILE A 230 11.51 13.37 9.74
CA ILE A 230 11.88 13.12 8.35
C ILE A 230 13.32 13.58 8.12
N GLY A 231 13.68 14.77 8.60
CA GLY A 231 15.03 15.30 8.47
C GLY A 231 16.08 14.38 9.11
N GLN A 232 15.82 13.81 10.29
CA GLN A 232 16.72 12.83 10.92
C GLN A 232 16.85 11.55 10.10
N ILE A 233 15.73 11.00 9.61
CA ILE A 233 15.76 9.76 8.82
C ILE A 233 16.54 9.99 7.52
N VAL A 234 16.26 11.09 6.81
CA VAL A 234 16.99 11.45 5.58
C VAL A 234 18.46 11.65 5.89
N TYR A 235 18.80 12.52 6.85
CA TYR A 235 20.18 12.86 7.22
C TYR A 235 21.02 11.61 7.51
N TYR A 236 20.57 10.75 8.41
CA TYR A 236 21.35 9.57 8.79
C TYR A 236 21.36 8.48 7.73
N THR A 237 20.31 8.39 6.89
CA THR A 237 20.28 7.40 5.79
C THR A 237 21.24 7.79 4.67
N ILE A 238 21.26 9.05 4.25
CA ILE A 238 22.16 9.50 3.16
C ILE A 238 23.62 9.59 3.59
N ALA A 239 23.89 9.77 4.89
CA ALA A 239 25.24 9.71 5.45
C ALA A 239 25.83 8.30 5.41
N ASN A 240 24.99 7.26 5.29
CA ASN A 240 25.46 5.88 5.16
C ASN A 240 26.07 5.66 3.76
N ASN A 241 27.37 5.37 3.70
CA ASN A 241 28.07 5.11 2.44
C ASN A 241 27.57 3.87 1.67
N SER A 242 26.84 2.96 2.34
CA SER A 242 26.19 1.82 1.70
C SER A 242 24.81 2.16 1.13
N PHE A 243 24.30 3.37 1.35
CA PHE A 243 23.06 3.83 0.75
C PHE A 243 23.28 4.11 -0.74
N VAL A 244 22.51 3.42 -1.57
CA VAL A 244 22.55 3.54 -3.04
C VAL A 244 21.44 4.49 -3.49
N ASP A 245 21.77 5.41 -4.39
CA ASP A 245 20.81 6.30 -5.07
C ASP A 245 20.14 5.58 -6.26
N ASP A 246 19.49 4.45 -5.97
CA ASP A 246 18.78 3.62 -6.93
C ASP A 246 17.52 3.04 -6.29
N LYS A 247 16.35 3.56 -6.69
CA LYS A 247 15.04 3.13 -6.19
C LYS A 247 14.80 1.63 -6.38
N THR A 248 15.38 1.00 -7.41
CA THR A 248 15.15 -0.42 -7.71
C THR A 248 15.79 -1.37 -6.69
N GLN A 249 16.75 -0.87 -5.90
CA GLN A 249 17.41 -1.63 -4.83
C GLN A 249 16.57 -1.72 -3.55
N TYR A 250 15.49 -0.96 -3.45
CA TYR A 250 14.66 -0.87 -2.27
C TYR A 250 13.26 -1.39 -2.54
N GLY A 251 12.77 -2.27 -1.66
CA GLY A 251 11.39 -2.71 -1.71
C GLY A 251 10.42 -1.56 -1.39
N GLU A 252 9.17 -1.71 -1.84
CA GLU A 252 8.08 -0.82 -1.46
C GLU A 252 7.92 -0.76 0.08
N ASN A 253 7.77 0.45 0.61
CA ASN A 253 7.61 0.76 2.04
C ASN A 253 8.86 0.53 2.91
N THR A 254 10.05 0.47 2.30
CA THR A 254 11.31 0.45 3.04
C THR A 254 11.78 1.87 3.36
N VAL A 255 12.63 2.01 4.37
CA VAL A 255 13.24 3.31 4.72
C VAL A 255 13.90 3.96 3.51
N GLY A 256 14.68 3.20 2.74
CA GLY A 256 15.35 3.70 1.55
C GLY A 256 14.39 4.19 0.47
N SER A 257 13.28 3.47 0.25
CA SER A 257 12.25 3.90 -0.71
C SER A 257 11.61 5.25 -0.32
N TYR A 258 11.34 5.46 0.97
CA TYR A 258 10.77 6.72 1.46
C TYR A 258 11.80 7.85 1.48
N VAL A 259 13.06 7.58 1.83
CA VAL A 259 14.13 8.58 1.77
C VAL A 259 14.35 9.08 0.35
N LEU A 260 14.39 8.19 -0.64
CA LEU A 260 14.50 8.60 -2.05
C LEU A 260 13.28 9.40 -2.52
N TYR A 261 12.08 9.02 -2.05
CA TYR A 261 10.86 9.79 -2.32
C TYR A 261 10.94 11.20 -1.73
N TRP A 262 11.27 11.35 -0.44
CA TRP A 262 11.38 12.67 0.19
C TRP A 262 12.49 13.51 -0.41
N VAL A 263 13.62 12.91 -0.76
CA VAL A 263 14.72 13.61 -1.43
C VAL A 263 14.27 14.18 -2.77
N GLU A 264 13.61 13.36 -3.61
CA GLU A 264 13.11 13.80 -4.90
C GLU A 264 12.10 14.95 -4.77
N GLN A 265 11.25 14.91 -3.74
CA GLN A 265 10.25 15.94 -3.50
C GLN A 265 10.85 17.24 -2.92
N TYR A 266 11.77 17.14 -1.95
CA TYR A 266 12.24 18.29 -1.18
C TYR A 266 13.50 18.95 -1.77
N PHE A 267 14.31 18.17 -2.49
CA PHE A 267 15.55 18.62 -3.12
C PHE A 267 15.54 18.32 -4.61
N PRO A 268 14.58 18.89 -5.37
CA PRO A 268 14.48 18.62 -6.79
C PRO A 268 15.80 18.98 -7.48
N GLN A 269 16.23 18.14 -8.42
CA GLN A 269 17.46 18.31 -9.21
C GLN A 269 18.78 18.22 -8.41
N SER A 270 18.74 17.87 -7.12
CA SER A 270 19.94 17.61 -6.33
C SER A 270 20.24 16.12 -6.28
N SER A 271 21.51 15.75 -6.46
CA SER A 271 21.96 14.37 -6.22
C SER A 271 22.05 14.09 -4.71
N ILE A 272 21.95 12.83 -4.31
CA ILE A 272 22.17 12.43 -2.89
C ILE A 272 23.53 12.91 -2.38
N ARG A 273 24.55 12.87 -3.23
CA ARG A 273 25.89 13.39 -2.89
C ARG A 273 25.86 14.88 -2.57
N ASN A 274 25.19 15.70 -3.38
CA ASN A 274 25.08 17.14 -3.14
C ASN A 274 24.33 17.44 -1.83
N ILE A 275 23.28 16.67 -1.53
CA ILE A 275 22.50 16.84 -0.30
C ILE A 275 23.36 16.47 0.91
N ARG A 276 24.15 15.40 0.83
CA ARG A 276 25.11 15.02 1.88
C ARG A 276 26.18 16.10 2.07
N ASP A 277 26.77 16.60 0.99
CA ASP A 277 27.77 17.68 1.05
C ASP A 277 27.15 18.97 1.65
N MET A 278 25.88 19.25 1.37
CA MET A 278 25.13 20.35 2.01
C MET A 278 24.99 20.14 3.51
N THR A 279 24.72 18.92 3.97
CA THR A 279 24.58 18.61 5.40
C THR A 279 25.89 18.59 6.20
N GLU A 280 27.02 18.32 5.54
CA GLU A 280 28.32 18.11 6.21
C GLU A 280 29.30 19.26 6.03
N LEU A 281 29.26 19.96 4.89
CA LEU A 281 30.36 20.84 4.45
C LEU A 281 29.93 22.26 4.07
N LEU A 282 28.73 22.44 3.52
CA LEU A 282 28.34 23.71 2.88
C LEU A 282 27.38 24.53 3.73
N ASP A 283 26.18 24.01 3.99
CA ASP A 283 25.13 24.74 4.72
C ASP A 283 24.13 23.77 5.39
N PRO A 284 24.48 23.24 6.59
CA PRO A 284 23.59 22.36 7.33
C PRO A 284 22.25 23.03 7.69
N GLY A 285 22.25 24.36 7.84
CA GLY A 285 21.05 25.14 8.13
C GLY A 285 20.05 25.12 6.97
N ALA A 286 20.55 25.28 5.74
CA ALA A 286 19.73 25.18 4.54
C ALA A 286 19.05 23.82 4.41
N PHE A 287 19.74 22.71 4.73
CA PHE A 287 19.12 21.38 4.72
C PHE A 287 17.88 21.31 5.62
N TRP A 288 18.02 21.70 6.88
CA TRP A 288 16.90 21.69 7.81
C TRP A 288 15.80 22.64 7.36
N ALA A 289 16.14 23.87 6.97
CA ALA A 289 15.16 24.83 6.47
C ALA A 289 14.39 24.30 5.25
N THR A 290 15.04 23.57 4.34
CA THR A 290 14.38 22.94 3.18
C THR A 290 13.42 21.84 3.61
N ILE A 291 13.78 20.99 4.57
CA ILE A 291 12.85 19.97 5.11
C ILE A 291 11.62 20.65 5.73
N TYR A 292 11.84 21.63 6.61
CA TYR A 292 10.76 22.37 7.27
C TYR A 292 9.84 23.09 6.27
N ALA A 293 10.40 23.74 5.25
CA ALA A 293 9.64 24.50 4.25
C ALA A 293 8.76 23.62 3.34
N ASN A 294 9.03 22.32 3.25
CA ASN A 294 8.27 21.40 2.40
C ASN A 294 7.34 20.47 3.18
N MET A 295 7.34 20.52 4.52
CA MET A 295 6.49 19.65 5.35
C MET A 295 4.98 19.97 5.23
N ASP A 296 4.61 21.19 4.80
CA ASP A 296 3.20 21.61 4.65
C ASP A 296 2.57 21.29 3.28
N LYS A 297 3.31 20.73 2.32
CA LYS A 297 2.84 20.62 0.92
C LYS A 297 2.08 19.34 0.56
N GLY A 298 1.59 18.57 1.54
CA GLY A 298 0.57 17.55 1.31
C GLY A 298 0.85 16.15 1.84
N LEU A 299 1.11 15.99 3.15
CA LEU A 299 1.28 14.66 3.75
C LEU A 299 0.63 14.46 5.13
N TYR A 300 -0.30 15.33 5.56
CA TYR A 300 -1.15 15.09 6.74
C TYR A 300 -2.60 15.51 6.49
#